data_AF-A0A183FC96-F1
#
_entry.id   AF-A0A183FC96-F1
#
_cell.length_a   1.000
_cell.length_b   1.000
_cell.length_c   1.000
_cell.angle_alpha   90.00
_cell.angle_beta   90.00
_cell.angle_gamma   90.00
#
_symmetry.space_group_name_H-M   'P 1'
#
loop_
_entity.id
_entity.type
_entity.pdbx_description
1 polymer ?
#
loop_
_entity_poly.entity_id
_entity_poly.type
_entity_poly.pdbx_seq_one_letter_code
_entity_poly.pdbx_strand_id
1 'polypeptide(L)' 'LEKFYKEDHTFYKVIVGDFNAKIGQRRSPEELHIGTHGLEWNEQGERVSEFIMSTKNIHGNSQFQKPPSLRWTWESPGG' A
#
# COMPACT_ATOMS: atom_id res chain seq x y z
N LEU A 1 26.02 -22.36 32.12
CA LEU A 1 24.73 -21.90 31.57
C LEU A 1 25.02 -21.12 30.28
N GLU A 2 25.11 -21.80 29.15
CA GLU A 2 25.21 -21.14 27.85
C GLU A 2 23.81 -20.66 27.45
N LYS A 3 23.65 -19.35 27.30
CA LYS A 3 22.43 -18.76 26.74
C LYS A 3 22.51 -18.89 25.22
N PHE A 4 21.69 -19.77 24.65
CA PHE A 4 21.43 -19.80 23.22
C PHE A 4 20.59 -18.57 22.85
N TYR A 5 21.25 -17.51 22.38
CA TYR A 5 20.55 -16.41 21.72
C TYR A 5 20.14 -16.90 20.33
N LYS A 6 18.83 -17.06 20.09
CA LYS A 6 18.32 -17.17 18.73
C LYS A 6 18.50 -15.81 18.07
N GLU A 7 19.27 -15.74 17.00
CA GLU A 7 19.23 -14.60 16.09
C GLU A 7 17.86 -14.60 15.40
N ASP A 8 16.92 -13.80 15.92
CA ASP A 8 15.67 -13.51 15.24
C ASP A 8 15.97 -12.55 14.08
N HIS A 9 16.16 -13.11 12.89
CA HIS A 9 16.28 -12.32 11.68
C HIS A 9 14.89 -11.85 11.24
N THR A 10 14.58 -10.59 11.54
CA THR A 10 13.39 -9.91 11.01
C THR A 10 13.69 -9.43 9.58
N PHE A 11 12.88 -9.86 8.61
CA PHE A 11 13.01 -9.42 7.22
C PHE A 11 11.94 -8.39 6.88
N TYR A 12 12.34 -7.29 6.26
CA TYR A 12 11.42 -6.33 5.65
C TYR A 12 11.20 -6.68 4.18
N LYS A 13 9.94 -6.75 3.75
CA LYS A 13 9.57 -6.99 2.35
C LYS A 13 8.96 -5.73 1.77
N VAL A 14 9.49 -5.27 0.64
CA VAL A 14 8.92 -4.18 -0.15
C VAL A 14 8.53 -4.75 -1.51
N ILE A 15 7.29 -4.52 -1.92
CA ILE A 15 6.78 -4.91 -3.23
C ILE A 15 6.51 -3.61 -4.00
N VAL A 16 7.17 -3.44 -5.14
CA VAL A 16 7.04 -2.27 -6.01
C VAL A 16 6.76 -2.75 -7.42
N GLY A 17 5.83 -2.10 -8.09
CA GLY A 17 5.46 -2.40 -9.47
C GLY A 17 4.28 -1.54 -9.91
N ASP A 18 4.01 -1.57 -11.22
CA ASP A 18 2.77 -1.03 -11.75
C ASP A 18 1.66 -2.08 -11.64
N PHE A 19 0.73 -1.83 -10.72
CA PHE A 19 -0.41 -2.72 -10.48
C PHE A 19 -1.60 -2.40 -11.39
N ASN A 20 -1.52 -1.36 -12.21
CA ASN A 20 -2.62 -0.83 -13.01
C ASN A 20 -3.92 -0.64 -12.18
N ALA A 21 -3.74 -0.18 -10.95
CA ALA A 21 -4.78 -0.09 -9.93
C ALA A 21 -4.79 1.31 -9.30
N LYS A 22 -5.99 1.81 -9.00
CA LYS A 22 -6.21 3.04 -8.25
C LYS A 22 -6.76 2.67 -6.88
N ILE A 23 -6.03 3.02 -5.82
CA ILE A 23 -6.49 2.85 -4.44
C ILE A 23 -6.95 4.21 -3.90
N GLY A 24 -8.22 4.24 -3.50
CA GLY A 24 -8.85 5.41 -2.90
C GLY A 24 -8.53 5.55 -1.42
N GLN A 25 -9.22 6.48 -0.76
CA GLN A 25 -9.18 6.60 0.70
C GLN A 25 -9.79 5.37 1.35
N ARG A 26 -9.23 4.95 2.48
CA ARG A 26 -9.76 3.89 3.34
C ARG A 26 -11.29 3.98 3.53
N ARG A 27 -12.02 2.90 3.24
CA ARG A 27 -13.48 2.81 3.31
C ARG A 27 -14.00 2.42 4.69
N SER A 28 -13.22 1.65 5.45
CA SER A 28 -13.63 1.20 6.79
C SER A 28 -12.48 1.24 7.80
N PRO A 29 -12.77 1.30 9.12
CA PRO A 29 -11.74 1.25 10.15
C PRO A 29 -10.84 0.02 10.08
N GLU A 30 -11.35 -1.12 9.59
CA GLU A 30 -10.66 -2.40 9.48
C GLU A 30 -9.52 -2.36 8.44
N GLU A 31 -9.61 -1.49 7.43
CA GLU A 31 -8.60 -1.30 6.39
C GLU A 31 -7.40 -0.44 6.86
N LEU A 32 -6.91 -0.64 8.09
CA LEU A 32 -5.81 0.15 8.71
C LEU A 32 -4.52 0.20 7.88
N HIS A 33 -4.33 -0.80 7.01
CA HIS A 33 -3.18 -0.95 6.14
C HIS A 33 -3.16 0.03 4.97
N ILE A 34 -4.30 0.66 4.67
CA ILE A 34 -4.48 1.68 3.65
C ILE A 34 -4.59 3.04 4.33
N GLY A 35 -3.84 4.01 3.82
CA GLY A 35 -3.82 5.36 4.36
C GLY A 35 -4.97 6.22 3.83
N THR A 36 -5.13 7.40 4.42
CA THR A 36 -6.24 8.32 4.13
C THR A 36 -5.99 9.24 2.94
N HIS A 37 -4.83 9.14 2.29
CA HIS A 37 -4.43 10.03 1.20
C HIS A 37 -4.58 9.41 -0.21
N GLY A 38 -5.27 8.27 -0.33
CA GLY A 38 -5.71 7.76 -1.63
C GLY A 38 -6.71 8.69 -2.32
N LEU A 39 -6.88 8.51 -3.63
CA LEU A 39 -7.73 9.38 -4.46
C LEU A 39 -9.01 8.68 -4.88
N GLU A 40 -8.93 7.86 -5.93
CA GLU A 40 -10.05 7.16 -6.54
C GLU A 40 -9.82 5.65 -6.47
N TRP A 41 -10.92 4.92 -6.48
CA TRP A 41 -10.89 3.46 -6.46
C TRP A 41 -11.34 2.92 -7.82
N ASN A 42 -10.61 1.97 -8.40
CA ASN A 42 -11.07 1.19 -9.56
C ASN A 42 -11.22 -0.29 -9.20
N GLU A 43 -11.78 -1.11 -10.10
CA GLU A 43 -11.98 -2.55 -9.84
C GLU A 43 -10.69 -3.27 -9.43
N GLN A 44 -9.57 -2.93 -10.09
CA GLN A 44 -8.25 -3.49 -9.76
C GLN A 44 -7.77 -3.06 -8.37
N GLY A 45 -8.12 -1.84 -7.93
CA GLY A 45 -7.84 -1.32 -6.60
C GLY A 45 -8.44 -2.16 -5.47
N GLU A 46 -9.60 -2.78 -5.70
CA GLU A 46 -10.22 -3.71 -4.75
C GLU A 46 -9.38 -4.98 -4.59
N ARG A 47 -8.92 -5.55 -5.70
CA ARG A 47 -8.08 -6.75 -5.64
C ARG A 47 -6.74 -6.46 -4.94
N VAL A 48 -6.20 -5.26 -5.13
CA VAL A 48 -4.98 -4.84 -4.44
C VAL A 48 -5.23 -4.59 -2.94
N SER A 49 -6.37 -4.02 -2.53
CA SER A 49 -6.70 -3.85 -1.10
C SER A 49 -6.83 -5.19 -0.38
N GLU A 50 -7.53 -6.16 -0.98
CA GLU A 50 -7.64 -7.53 -0.48
C GLU A 50 -6.26 -8.20 -0.35
N PHE A 51 -5.39 -8.03 -1.35
CA PHE A 51 -4.01 -8.52 -1.31
C PHE A 51 -3.21 -7.90 -0.16
N ILE A 52 -3.28 -6.58 0.03
CA ILE A 52 -2.59 -5.87 1.11
C ILE A 52 -3.06 -6.37 2.47
N MET A 53 -4.38 -6.50 2.67
CA MET A 53 -4.96 -6.97 3.92
C MET A 53 -4.58 -8.42 4.23
N SER A 54 -4.74 -9.33 3.26
CA SER A 54 -4.44 -10.76 3.44
C SER A 54 -2.96 -11.03 3.73
N THR A 55 -2.07 -10.20 3.20
CA THR A 55 -0.62 -10.32 3.40
C THR A 55 -0.09 -9.48 4.56
N LYS A 56 -0.97 -8.73 5.25
CA LYS A 56 -0.62 -7.80 6.35
C LYS A 56 0.45 -6.79 5.94
N ASN A 57 0.44 -6.38 4.67
CA ASN A 57 1.32 -5.34 4.15
C ASN A 57 0.70 -3.96 4.39
N ILE A 58 1.46 -2.89 4.13
CA ILE A 58 0.98 -1.51 4.22
C ILE A 58 1.05 -0.88 2.83
N HIS A 59 -0.01 -0.20 2.41
CA HIS A 59 -0.01 0.56 1.17
C HIS A 59 0.69 1.91 1.36
N GLY A 60 2.02 1.92 1.19
CA GLY A 60 2.86 3.07 1.49
C GLY A 60 2.47 4.37 0.79
N ASN A 61 2.03 4.31 -0.47
CA ASN A 61 1.71 5.52 -1.25
C ASN A 61 0.55 6.33 -0.65
N SER A 62 -0.44 5.64 -0.08
CA SER A 62 -1.61 6.27 0.56
C SER A 62 -1.35 6.80 1.97
N GLN A 63 -0.22 6.45 2.59
CA GLN A 63 0.09 6.84 3.97
C GLN A 63 0.56 8.29 4.09
N PHE A 64 1.05 8.89 2.99
CA PHE A 64 1.64 10.22 2.99
C PHE A 64 0.87 11.17 2.08
N GLN A 65 0.58 12.36 2.59
CA GLN A 65 0.04 13.42 1.77
C GLN A 65 1.08 13.86 0.74
N LYS A 66 0.70 13.85 -0.54
CA LYS A 66 1.54 14.32 -1.64
C LYS A 66 1.01 15.59 -2.29
N PRO A 67 1.90 16.48 -2.78
CA PRO A 67 1.46 17.60 -3.61
C PRO A 67 0.77 17.07 -4.88
N PRO A 68 -0.20 17.79 -5.46
CA PRO A 68 -1.00 17.31 -6.59
C PRO A 68 -0.16 16.76 -7.76
N SER A 69 0.95 17.40 -8.08
CA SER A 69 1.87 16.99 -9.16
C SER A 69 2.58 15.66 -8.95
N LEU A 70 2.59 15.11 -7.72
CA LEU A 70 3.24 13.84 -7.37
C LEU A 70 2.24 12.77 -6.91
N ARG A 71 0.93 13.04 -7.04
CA ARG A 71 -0.11 12.06 -6.64
C ARG A 71 -0.23 10.91 -7.63
N TRP A 72 -0.04 11.20 -8.92
CA TRP A 72 -0.12 10.21 -9.98
C TRP A 72 1.25 9.67 -10.34
N THR A 73 1.35 8.35 -10.51
CA THR A 73 2.52 7.69 -11.08
C THR A 73 2.41 7.51 -12.59
N TRP A 74 1.19 7.70 -13.13
CA TRP A 74 0.87 7.56 -14.55
C TRP A 74 -0.38 8.41 -14.88
N GLU A 75 -0.39 9.01 -16.07
CA GLU A 75 -1.49 9.81 -16.62
C GLU A 75 -1.68 9.42 -18.10
N SER A 76 -2.93 9.44 -18.56
CA SER A 76 -3.22 9.10 -19.96
C SER A 76 -2.67 10.17 -20.91
N PRO A 77 -2.30 9.84 -22.16
CA PRO A 77 -1.96 10.84 -23.17
C PRO A 77 -3.23 11.62 -23.53
N GLY A 78 -3.55 12.66 -22.77
CA GLY A 78 -4.79 13.43 -22.93
C GLY A 78 -5.25 14.18 -21.68
N GLY A 79 -4.75 13.80 -20.50
CA GLY A 79 -5.28 14.27 -19.21
C GLY A 79 -6.49 13.46 -18.79
#